data_AF-A0A5K7YR40-F1
#
_entry.id   AF-A0A5K7YR40-F1
#
_cell.length_a   1.000
_cell.length_b   1.000
_cell.length_c   1.000
_cell.angle_alpha   90.00
_cell.angle_beta   90.00
_cell.angle_gamma   90.00
#
_symmetry.space_group_name_H-M   'P 1'
#
loop_
_entity.id
_entity.type
_entity.pdbx_description
1 polymer ?
#
loop_
_entity_poly.entity_id
_entity_poly.type
_entity_poly.pdbx_seq_one_letter_code
_entity_poly.pdbx_strand_id
1 'polypeptide(L)'
;MKITEGLKVIQNGWIRKPRGFRVKFQRQTETGIESVYSPPLEAVPLNSDVTAWRYAWKLWQATRAKAETEAPGTLYNITVVDDQDHPYPFYGTGDFETYNPKRLHGGDDPPAGDSNAA
;
A
#
# COMPACT_ATOMS: atom_id res chain seq x y z
N MET A 1 -10.86 30.15 18.79
CA MET A 1 -9.45 30.18 18.38
C MET A 1 -9.31 31.09 17.18
N LYS A 2 -8.38 32.04 17.22
CA LYS A 2 -8.01 32.86 16.05
C LYS A 2 -7.13 32.04 15.10
N ILE A 3 -7.11 32.35 13.81
CA ILE A 3 -6.29 31.65 12.81
C ILE A 3 -4.81 31.59 13.23
N THR A 4 -4.30 32.69 13.78
CA THR A 4 -2.90 32.80 14.24
C THR A 4 -2.56 31.87 15.41
N GLU A 5 -3.52 31.59 16.28
CA GLU A 5 -3.36 30.62 17.38
C GLU A 5 -3.35 29.20 16.83
N GLY A 6 -4.22 28.90 15.86
CA GLY A 6 -4.23 27.61 15.16
C GLY A 6 -2.93 27.33 14.43
N LEU A 7 -2.38 28.30 13.71
CA LEU A 7 -1.10 28.14 12.99
C LEU A 7 0.07 27.83 13.93
N LYS A 8 0.11 28.40 15.14
CA LYS A 8 1.15 28.08 16.14
C LYS A 8 1.06 26.64 16.63
N VAL A 9 -0.16 26.15 16.87
CA VAL A 9 -0.37 24.74 17.26
C VAL A 9 0.06 23.80 16.12
N ILE A 10 -0.32 24.11 14.87
CA ILE A 10 0.06 23.30 13.71
C ILE A 10 1.58 23.31 13.52
N GLN A 11 2.24 24.46 13.67
CA GLN A 11 3.69 24.57 13.56
C GLN A 11 4.43 23.66 14.57
N ASN A 12 3.95 23.60 15.82
CA ASN A 12 4.56 22.76 16.86
C ASN A 12 4.36 21.26 16.63
N GLY A 13 3.28 20.88 15.92
CA GLY A 13 2.98 19.50 15.56
C GLY A 13 3.28 19.16 14.09
N TRP A 14 4.06 20.01 13.38
CA TRP A 14 4.20 19.89 11.94
C TRP A 14 4.98 18.64 11.54
N ILE A 15 4.27 17.61 11.12
CA ILE A 15 4.87 16.43 10.49
C ILE A 15 5.24 16.79 9.07
N ARG A 16 6.50 16.52 8.69
CA ARG A 16 6.98 16.77 7.33
C ARG A 16 6.20 15.89 6.35
N LYS A 17 5.47 16.52 5.43
CA LYS A 17 4.75 15.80 4.37
C LYS A 17 5.76 15.04 3.49
N PRO A 18 5.46 13.80 3.09
CA PRO A 18 6.21 13.09 2.07
C PRO A 18 6.35 13.89 0.78
N ARG A 19 7.44 13.66 0.04
CA ARG A 19 7.69 14.33 -1.24
C ARG A 19 6.77 13.82 -2.35
N GLY A 20 6.23 12.62 -2.18
CA GLY A 20 5.21 12.05 -3.04
C GLY A 20 4.78 10.67 -2.59
N PHE A 21 3.85 10.10 -3.34
CA PHE A 21 3.21 8.83 -3.06
C PHE A 21 3.19 7.95 -4.31
N ARG A 22 3.20 6.64 -4.08
CA ARG A 22 2.98 5.62 -5.11
C ARG A 22 2.02 4.56 -4.61
N VAL A 23 1.35 3.91 -5.53
CA VAL A 23 0.64 2.66 -5.24
C VAL A 23 1.60 1.51 -5.53
N LYS A 24 1.88 0.72 -4.51
CA LYS A 24 2.64 -0.53 -4.60
C LYS A 24 1.65 -1.68 -4.63
N PHE A 25 1.88 -2.64 -5.51
CA PHE A 25 1.03 -3.82 -5.60
C PHE A 25 1.79 -4.99 -6.20
N GLN A 26 1.24 -6.17 -6.00
CA GLN A 26 1.72 -7.39 -6.63
C GLN A 26 0.85 -7.71 -7.83
N ARG A 27 1.46 -8.10 -8.94
CA ARG A 27 0.76 -8.50 -10.16
C ARG A 27 1.02 -9.97 -10.45
N GLN A 28 -0.07 -10.73 -10.62
CA GLN A 28 -0.01 -12.07 -11.17
C GLN A 28 0.40 -11.99 -12.64
N THR A 29 1.45 -12.70 -13.00
CA THR A 29 1.93 -12.89 -14.38
C THR A 29 1.74 -14.35 -14.78
N GLU A 30 2.07 -14.69 -16.02
CA GLU A 30 2.04 -16.08 -16.49
C GLU A 30 3.04 -16.97 -15.75
N THR A 31 4.15 -16.40 -15.25
CA THR A 31 5.28 -17.15 -14.67
C THR A 31 5.41 -16.99 -13.15
N GLY A 32 4.51 -16.25 -12.49
CA GLY A 32 4.59 -15.99 -11.06
C GLY A 32 4.04 -14.62 -10.66
N ILE A 33 4.52 -14.08 -9.54
CA ILE A 33 4.07 -12.80 -9.00
C ILE A 33 5.24 -11.82 -8.99
N GLU A 34 4.99 -10.60 -9.46
CA GLU A 34 5.97 -9.51 -9.44
C GLU A 34 5.46 -8.32 -8.63
N SER A 35 6.37 -7.55 -8.04
CA SER A 35 6.05 -6.30 -7.34
C SER A 35 6.16 -5.11 -8.29
N VAL A 36 5.13 -4.27 -8.33
CA VAL A 36 4.99 -3.16 -9.28
C VAL A 36 4.64 -1.87 -8.53
N TYR A 37 5.12 -0.75 -9.08
CA TYR A 37 4.78 0.60 -8.62
C TYR A 37 3.98 1.35 -9.68
N SER A 38 3.00 2.13 -9.25
CA SER A 38 2.31 3.09 -10.10
C SER A 38 2.12 4.44 -9.37
N PRO A 39 2.64 5.56 -9.91
CA PRO A 39 3.52 5.64 -11.08
C PRO A 39 4.83 4.87 -10.85
N PRO A 40 5.54 4.43 -11.90
CA PRO A 40 6.79 3.70 -11.72
C PRO A 40 7.89 4.58 -11.10
N LEU A 41 8.96 3.99 -10.61
CA LEU A 41 9.95 4.64 -9.72
C LEU A 41 10.63 5.87 -10.36
N GLU A 42 10.85 5.79 -11.66
CA GLU A 42 11.48 6.73 -12.58
C GLU A 42 10.54 7.88 -13.01
N ALA A 43 9.22 7.73 -12.81
CA ALA A 43 8.25 8.77 -13.10
C ALA A 43 8.00 9.68 -11.88
N VAL A 44 7.49 10.89 -12.07
CA VAL A 44 7.12 11.78 -10.95
C VAL A 44 6.06 11.11 -10.07
N PRO A 45 6.23 11.05 -8.72
CA PRO A 45 5.25 10.46 -7.82
C PRO A 45 3.97 11.30 -7.71
N LEU A 46 2.90 10.70 -7.18
CA LEU A 46 1.66 11.41 -6.88
C LEU A 46 1.90 12.41 -5.74
N ASN A 47 1.34 13.61 -5.81
CA ASN A 47 1.56 14.66 -4.81
C ASN A 47 0.52 14.66 -3.66
N SER A 48 -0.45 13.75 -3.71
CA SER A 48 -1.52 13.59 -2.73
C SER A 48 -1.74 12.12 -2.38
N ASP A 49 -1.73 11.86 -1.09
CA ASP A 49 -2.16 10.61 -0.44
C ASP A 49 -3.62 10.29 -0.76
N VAL A 50 -4.52 11.28 -0.71
CA VAL A 50 -5.93 11.12 -1.10
C VAL A 50 -6.06 10.62 -2.54
N THR A 51 -5.31 11.22 -3.47
CA THR A 51 -5.28 10.78 -4.87
C THR A 51 -4.70 9.38 -5.01
N ALA A 52 -3.60 9.07 -4.31
CA ALA A 52 -2.98 7.75 -4.33
C ALA A 52 -3.93 6.67 -3.81
N TRP A 53 -4.60 6.90 -2.70
CA TRP A 53 -5.58 5.98 -2.12
C TRP A 53 -6.81 5.80 -2.98
N ARG A 54 -7.34 6.89 -3.56
CA ARG A 54 -8.45 6.81 -4.51
C ARG A 54 -8.07 5.98 -5.74
N TYR A 55 -6.84 6.15 -6.23
CA TYR A 55 -6.31 5.38 -7.35
C TYR A 55 -6.12 3.89 -6.99
N ALA A 56 -5.54 3.58 -5.83
CA ALA A 56 -5.42 2.21 -5.31
C ALA A 56 -6.79 1.51 -5.21
N TRP A 57 -7.79 2.19 -4.68
CA TRP A 57 -9.16 1.68 -4.62
C TRP A 57 -9.75 1.42 -6.02
N LYS A 58 -9.51 2.33 -6.98
CA LYS A 58 -9.97 2.14 -8.36
C LYS A 58 -9.28 0.98 -9.06
N LEU A 59 -7.98 0.77 -8.83
CA LEU A 59 -7.27 -0.40 -9.33
C LEU A 59 -7.90 -1.68 -8.78
N TRP A 60 -8.11 -1.77 -7.47
CA TRP A 60 -8.76 -2.91 -6.85
C TRP A 60 -10.14 -3.20 -7.43
N GLN A 61 -10.99 -2.17 -7.56
CA GLN A 61 -12.32 -2.32 -8.14
C GLN A 61 -12.26 -2.85 -9.59
N ALA A 62 -11.33 -2.32 -10.40
CA ALA A 62 -11.18 -2.70 -11.79
C ALA A 62 -10.65 -4.12 -11.98
N THR A 63 -9.91 -4.67 -11.01
CA THR A 63 -9.29 -6.00 -11.12
C THR A 63 -9.97 -7.06 -10.26
N ARG A 64 -11.08 -6.73 -9.59
CA ARG A 64 -11.77 -7.63 -8.66
C ARG A 64 -12.23 -8.95 -9.31
N ALA A 65 -12.84 -8.89 -10.50
CA ALA A 65 -13.29 -10.09 -11.21
C ALA A 65 -12.12 -11.02 -11.62
N LYS A 66 -10.96 -10.45 -11.95
CA LYS A 66 -9.75 -11.25 -12.24
C LYS A 66 -9.23 -11.93 -10.98
N ALA A 67 -9.31 -11.25 -9.84
CA ALA A 67 -8.89 -11.80 -8.56
C ALA A 67 -9.64 -13.07 -8.15
N GLU A 68 -10.92 -13.20 -8.52
CA GLU A 68 -11.74 -14.39 -8.26
C GLU A 68 -11.23 -15.65 -8.98
N THR A 69 -10.50 -15.47 -10.08
CA THR A 69 -9.98 -16.57 -10.92
C THR A 69 -8.46 -16.70 -10.88
N GLU A 70 -7.79 -15.83 -10.09
CA GLU A 70 -6.34 -15.71 -10.03
C GLU A 70 -5.65 -15.59 -11.39
N ALA A 71 -6.35 -15.04 -12.38
CA ALA A 71 -5.85 -14.96 -13.75
C ALA A 71 -4.67 -13.97 -13.88
N PRO A 72 -3.80 -14.11 -14.91
CA PRO A 72 -2.79 -13.11 -15.23
C PRO A 72 -3.38 -11.68 -15.31
N GLY A 73 -2.65 -10.73 -14.72
CA GLY A 73 -3.08 -9.36 -14.53
C GLY A 73 -3.92 -9.13 -13.27
N THR A 74 -4.15 -10.14 -12.43
CA THR A 74 -4.70 -9.95 -11.09
C THR A 74 -3.75 -9.13 -10.23
N LEU A 75 -4.29 -8.20 -9.45
CA LEU A 75 -3.53 -7.35 -8.55
C LEU A 75 -3.82 -7.72 -7.09
N TYR A 76 -2.78 -7.93 -6.30
CA TYR A 76 -2.85 -8.26 -4.88
C TYR A 76 -2.08 -7.25 -4.04
N ASN A 77 -2.36 -7.24 -2.73
CA ASN A 77 -1.59 -6.49 -1.74
C ASN A 77 -1.38 -5.03 -2.16
N ILE A 78 -2.46 -4.39 -2.63
CA ILE A 78 -2.42 -3.02 -3.16
C ILE A 78 -2.38 -2.05 -1.98
N THR A 79 -1.30 -1.30 -1.87
CA THR A 79 -1.02 -0.35 -0.77
C THR A 79 -0.50 0.97 -1.31
N VAL A 80 -0.57 2.03 -0.49
CA VAL A 80 0.10 3.31 -0.77
C VAL A 80 1.39 3.38 0.02
N VAL A 81 2.45 3.82 -0.64
CA VAL A 81 3.77 4.07 -0.03
C VAL A 81 4.22 5.50 -0.28
N ASP A 82 5.08 6.02 0.60
CA ASP A 82 5.72 7.32 0.48
C ASP A 82 6.96 7.28 -0.45
N ASP A 83 7.70 8.40 -0.54
CA ASP A 83 8.91 8.50 -1.36
C ASP A 83 10.10 7.70 -0.81
N GLN A 84 9.97 7.11 0.37
CA GLN A 84 10.96 6.24 1.01
C GLN A 84 10.52 4.77 0.99
N ASP A 85 9.45 4.43 0.25
CA ASP A 85 8.83 3.09 0.20
C ASP A 85 8.25 2.62 1.55
N HIS A 86 7.98 3.54 2.49
CA HIS A 86 7.25 3.20 3.71
C HIS A 86 5.75 3.13 3.43
N PRO A 87 5.03 2.16 4.00
CA PRO A 87 3.57 2.16 3.99
C PRO A 87 3.05 3.49 4.54
N TYR A 88 2.04 4.05 3.87
CA TYR A 88 1.42 5.30 4.28
C TYR A 88 -0.02 5.05 4.73
N PRO A 89 -0.50 5.61 5.86
CA PRO A 89 -1.85 5.35 6.34
C PRO A 89 -2.96 5.83 5.38
N PHE A 90 -4.13 5.19 5.45
CA PHE A 90 -5.32 5.60 4.71
C PHE A 90 -5.87 6.91 5.25
N TYR A 91 -6.06 7.89 4.37
CA TYR A 91 -6.48 9.24 4.77
C TYR A 91 -7.85 9.29 5.47
N GLY A 92 -8.71 8.30 5.25
CA GLY A 92 -10.06 8.26 5.82
C GLY A 92 -10.11 7.74 7.26
N THR A 93 -9.21 6.83 7.63
CA THR A 93 -9.21 6.15 8.95
C THR A 93 -7.98 6.48 9.77
N GLY A 94 -6.85 6.80 9.13
CA GLY A 94 -5.54 6.92 9.79
C GLY A 94 -4.84 5.59 10.01
N ASP A 95 -5.43 4.47 9.59
CA ASP A 95 -4.87 3.12 9.73
C ASP A 95 -4.14 2.67 8.46
N PHE A 96 -3.25 1.68 8.58
CA PHE A 96 -2.65 1.03 7.41
C PHE A 96 -3.67 0.13 6.73
N GLU A 97 -3.88 0.35 5.43
CA GLU A 97 -4.84 -0.40 4.63
C GLU A 97 -4.15 -1.21 3.53
N THR A 98 -4.77 -2.31 3.13
CA THR A 98 -4.32 -3.12 2.00
C THR A 98 -5.53 -3.67 1.25
N TYR A 99 -5.66 -3.33 -0.04
CA TYR A 99 -6.71 -3.90 -0.87
C TYR A 99 -6.28 -5.23 -1.47
N ASN A 100 -7.23 -6.17 -1.52
CA ASN A 100 -7.06 -7.54 -2.01
C ASN A 100 -5.86 -8.27 -1.39
N PRO A 101 -5.86 -8.48 -0.06
CA PRO A 101 -4.75 -9.13 0.62
C PRO A 101 -4.60 -10.58 0.15
N LYS A 102 -3.38 -10.98 -0.19
CA LYS A 102 -3.01 -12.37 -0.49
C LYS A 102 -1.75 -12.73 0.27
N ARG A 103 -1.80 -13.80 1.06
CA ARG A 103 -0.58 -14.39 1.62
C ARG A 103 0.17 -15.08 0.49
N LEU A 104 1.38 -14.61 0.20
CA LEU A 104 2.28 -15.33 -0.69
C LEU A 104 3.00 -16.36 0.18
N HIS A 105 2.79 -17.65 -0.07
CA HIS A 105 3.60 -18.69 0.56
C HIS A 105 5.04 -18.55 0.08
N GLY A 106 5.94 -18.10 0.96
CA GLY A 106 7.35 -17.89 0.61
C GLY A 106 8.17 -17.01 1.56
N GLY A 107 7.88 -17.00 2.87
CA GLY A 107 8.71 -16.29 3.86
C GLY A 107 8.33 -16.69 5.29
N ASP A 108 9.17 -17.53 5.89
CA ASP A 108 9.23 -17.92 7.30
C ASP A 108 7.94 -18.49 7.94
N ASP A 109 7.62 -19.74 7.59
CA ASP A 109 7.04 -20.62 8.59
C ASP A 109 8.16 -20.92 9.62
N PRO A 110 7.97 -20.67 10.93
CA PRO A 110 8.86 -21.26 11.93
C PRO A 110 8.81 -22.79 11.74
N PRO A 111 9.94 -23.51 11.89
CA PRO A 111 9.94 -24.95 11.74
C PRO A 111 8.83 -25.50 12.64
N ALA A 112 7.94 -26.30 12.04
CA ALA A 112 6.90 -27.01 12.75
C ALA A 112 7.56 -27.66 13.97
N GLY A 113 7.23 -27.14 15.15
CA GLY A 113 7.79 -27.63 16.39
C GLY A 113 7.50 -29.12 16.45
N ASP A 114 8.57 -29.91 16.41
CA ASP A 114 8.49 -31.35 16.61
C ASP A 114 7.71 -31.59 17.90
N SER A 115 6.52 -32.13 17.71
CA SER A 115 5.74 -32.71 18.79
C SER A 115 6.41 -34.02 19.12
N ASN A 116 7.44 -33.99 19.96
CA ASN A 116 7.99 -35.21 20.54
C ASN A 116 8.48 -34.99 21.98
N ALA A 117 7.71 -35.58 22.89
CA ALA A 117 8.14 -36.28 24.10
C ALA A 117 9.05 -35.56 25.11
N ALA A 118 8.47 -35.19 26.26
CA ALA A 118 8.69 -35.88 27.54
C ALA A 118 7.68 -35.40 28.59
#